data_AF-A0A0Q8F2X7-F1
#
_entry.id   AF-A0A0Q8F2X7-F1
#
_cell.length_a   1.000
_cell.length_b   1.000
_cell.length_c   1.000
_cell.angle_alpha   90.00
_cell.angle_beta   90.00
_cell.angle_gamma   90.00
#
_symmetry.space_group_name_H-M   'P 1'
#
loop_
_entity.id
_entity.type
_entity.pdbx_description
1 polymer ?
#
loop_
_entity_poly.entity_id
_entity_poly.type
_entity_poly.pdbx_seq_one_letter_code
_entity_poly.pdbx_strand_id
1 'polypeptide(L)'
;MNTRISAPLPEGFSWDIGERTRTLVCHGVPILEIGPEREGWMAKILISGKGVRQEQIAVRSLDAGAGWATRWMLERQAALIRVVAEQTPLAS
;
A
#
# COMPACT_ATOMS: atom_id res chain seq x y z
N MET A 1 4.72 -14.20 21.52
CA MET A 1 4.71 -13.61 20.16
C MET A 1 3.51 -12.70 20.06
N ASN A 2 3.73 -11.38 19.96
CA ASN A 2 2.66 -10.39 19.93
C ASN A 2 2.44 -9.96 18.48
N THR A 3 1.66 -10.73 17.73
CA THR A 3 1.28 -10.40 16.35
C THR A 3 0.32 -9.21 16.42
N ARG A 4 0.88 -7.99 16.35
CA ARG A 4 0.07 -6.78 16.19
C ARG A 4 -0.70 -6.94 14.88
N ILE A 5 -1.99 -7.22 15.01
CA ILE A 5 -2.94 -7.13 13.91
C ILE A 5 -2.79 -5.71 13.36
N SER A 6 -2.33 -5.61 12.10
CA SER A 6 -2.30 -4.32 11.41
C SER A 6 -3.73 -3.81 11.40
N ALA A 7 -3.93 -2.53 11.75
CA ALA A 7 -5.24 -1.90 11.79
C ALA A 7 -6.07 -2.27 10.53
N PRO A 8 -7.40 -2.44 10.65
CA PRO A 8 -8.24 -2.80 9.51
C PRO A 8 -7.97 -1.83 8.35
N LEU A 9 -7.89 -2.37 7.13
CA LEU A 9 -7.67 -1.54 5.95
C LEU A 9 -8.83 -0.54 5.79
N PRO A 10 -8.55 0.68 5.30
CA PRO A 10 -9.59 1.63 4.95
C PRO A 10 -10.55 1.06 3.91
N GLU A 11 -11.75 1.63 3.83
CA GLU A 11 -12.73 1.27 2.81
C GLU A 11 -12.14 1.35 1.40
N GLY A 12 -12.51 0.39 0.54
CA GLY A 12 -12.00 0.29 -0.83
C GLY A 12 -10.67 -0.46 -0.94
N PHE A 13 -9.94 -0.67 0.16
CA PHE A 13 -8.70 -1.43 0.17
C PHE A 13 -8.89 -2.87 0.66
N SER A 14 -8.22 -3.81 -0.01
CA SER A 14 -8.21 -5.21 0.40
C SER A 14 -6.84 -5.85 0.14
N TRP A 15 -6.60 -6.97 0.81
CA TRP A 15 -5.48 -7.84 0.51
C TRP A 15 -5.96 -9.00 -0.35
N ASP A 16 -5.30 -9.20 -1.49
CA ASP A 16 -5.30 -10.48 -2.18
C ASP A 16 -4.13 -11.33 -1.63
N ILE A 17 -4.44 -12.55 -1.20
CA ILE A 17 -3.56 -13.41 -0.41
C ILE A 17 -3.19 -14.64 -1.24
N GLY A 18 -1.99 -14.60 -1.81
CA GLY A 18 -1.37 -15.77 -2.44
C GLY A 18 -0.56 -16.61 -1.44
N GLU A 19 -0.08 -17.77 -1.90
CA GLU A 19 0.75 -18.66 -1.07
C GLU A 19 2.05 -17.97 -0.62
N ARG A 20 2.71 -17.26 -1.55
CA ARG A 20 3.97 -16.55 -1.31
C ARG A 20 3.90 -15.07 -1.68
N THR A 21 2.70 -14.56 -1.93
CA THR A 21 2.49 -13.18 -2.34
C THR A 21 1.41 -12.51 -1.52
N ARG A 22 1.50 -11.18 -1.41
CA ARG A 22 0.45 -10.33 -0.85
C ARG A 22 0.29 -9.15 -1.79
N THR A 23 -0.91 -8.96 -2.31
CA THR A 23 -1.20 -7.85 -3.22
C THR A 23 -2.19 -6.92 -2.55
N LEU A 24 -1.81 -5.66 -2.36
CA LEU A 24 -2.71 -4.61 -1.91
C LEU A 24 -3.53 -4.16 -3.11
N VAL A 25 -4.85 -4.21 -2.96
CA VAL A 25 -5.83 -3.89 -3.99
C VAL A 25 -6.66 -2.69 -3.53
N CYS A 26 -6.93 -1.76 -4.44
CA CYS A 26 -7.84 -0.63 -4.22
C CYS A 26 -8.95 -0.69 -5.28
N HIS A 27 -10.19 -0.89 -4.86
CA HIS A 27 -11.37 -1.03 -5.73
C HIS A 27 -11.14 -1.99 -6.93
N GLY A 28 -10.53 -3.15 -6.65
CA GLY A 28 -10.23 -4.16 -7.68
C GLY A 28 -8.96 -3.89 -8.50
N VAL A 29 -8.28 -2.76 -8.28
CA VAL A 29 -7.02 -2.43 -8.97
C VAL A 29 -5.83 -2.79 -8.07
N PRO A 30 -4.90 -3.64 -8.53
CA PRO A 30 -3.70 -3.95 -7.77
C PRO A 30 -2.76 -2.73 -7.75
N ILE A 31 -2.36 -2.28 -6.57
CA ILE A 31 -1.52 -1.08 -6.41
C ILE A 31 -0.10 -1.39 -5.94
N LEU A 32 0.08 -2.51 -5.24
CA LEU A 32 1.35 -2.93 -4.67
C LEU A 32 1.36 -4.44 -4.48
N GLU A 33 2.44 -5.09 -4.89
CA GLU A 33 2.64 -6.54 -4.69
C GLU A 33 3.88 -6.79 -3.84
N ILE A 34 3.77 -7.70 -2.87
CA ILE A 34 4.90 -8.24 -2.12
C ILE A 34 5.08 -9.69 -2.53
N GLY A 35 6.30 -10.08 -2.88
CA GLY A 35 6.62 -11.45 -3.27
C GLY A 35 8.11 -11.74 -3.17
N PRO A 36 8.50 -13.02 -3.39
CA PRO A 36 9.90 -13.39 -3.46
C PRO A 36 10.55 -12.79 -4.71
N GLU A 37 11.78 -12.29 -4.56
CA GLU A 37 12.62 -11.82 -5.65
C GLU A 37 14.05 -12.32 -5.40
N ARG A 38 14.51 -13.25 -6.24
CA ARG A 38 15.77 -14.00 -6.04
C ARG A 38 15.83 -14.62 -4.63
N GLU A 39 16.80 -14.20 -3.82
CA GLU A 39 17.03 -14.69 -2.45
C GLU A 39 16.30 -13.88 -1.37
N GLY A 40 15.53 -12.85 -1.75
CA GLY A 40 14.88 -11.94 -0.83
C GLY A 40 13.39 -11.75 -1.08
N TRP A 41 12.83 -10.75 -0.41
CA TRP A 41 11.46 -10.30 -0.59
C TRP A 41 11.46 -8.88 -1.14
N MET A 42 10.55 -8.60 -2.05
CA MET A 42 10.40 -7.31 -2.69
C MET A 42 8.97 -6.84 -2.58
N ALA A 43 8.79 -5.57 -2.23
CA ALA A 43 7.52 -4.87 -2.39
C ALA A 43 7.63 -3.98 -3.64
N LYS A 44 6.73 -4.18 -4.60
CA LYS A 44 6.70 -3.50 -5.90
C LYS A 44 5.46 -2.62 -5.96
N ILE A 45 5.63 -1.31 -6.13
CA ILE A 45 4.52 -0.40 -6.41
C ILE A 45 4.16 -0.56 -7.89
N LEU A 46 2.91 -0.93 -8.17
CA LEU A 46 2.44 -1.28 -9.52
C LEU A 46 1.83 -0.10 -10.26
N ILE A 47 1.42 0.93 -9.52
CA ILE A 47 0.82 2.14 -10.08
C ILE A 47 1.83 3.29 -10.21
N SER A 48 1.55 4.20 -11.13
CA SER A 48 2.24 5.48 -11.26
C SER A 48 1.22 6.61 -11.35
N GLY A 49 1.55 7.78 -10.82
CA GLY A 49 0.69 8.96 -10.87
C GLY A 49 1.34 10.18 -10.22
N LYS A 50 0.55 11.25 -10.05
CA LYS A 50 1.04 12.47 -9.39
C LYS A 50 1.45 12.14 -7.95
N GLY A 51 2.74 12.23 -7.65
CA GLY A 51 3.31 11.92 -6.33
C GLY A 51 3.52 10.43 -6.03
N VAL A 52 3.28 9.53 -7.00
CA VAL A 52 3.51 8.09 -6.87
C VAL A 52 4.31 7.59 -8.06
N ARG A 53 5.44 6.94 -7.80
CA ARG A 53 6.27 6.29 -8.81
C ARG A 53 6.22 4.79 -8.62
N GLN A 54 6.39 4.06 -9.72
CA GLN A 54 6.68 2.64 -9.66
C GLN A 54 8.08 2.47 -9.08
N GLU A 55 8.15 1.88 -7.88
CA GLU A 55 9.39 1.67 -7.14
C GLU A 55 9.40 0.25 -6.58
N GLN A 56 10.61 -0.25 -6.32
CA GLN A 56 10.83 -1.57 -5.74
C GLN A 56 11.63 -1.40 -4.45
N ILE A 57 11.13 -2.02 -3.38
CA ILE A 57 11.67 -1.86 -2.02
C ILE A 57 11.93 -3.24 -1.44
N ALA A 58 13.18 -3.50 -1.10
CA ALA A 58 13.57 -4.74 -0.44
C ALA A 58 12.96 -4.79 0.97
N VAL A 59 12.34 -5.91 1.31
CA VAL A 59 11.73 -6.15 2.61
C VAL A 59 12.26 -7.44 3.23
N ARG A 60 12.15 -7.57 4.55
CA ARG A 60 12.78 -8.69 5.29
C ARG A 60 11.95 -9.98 5.24
N SER A 61 10.64 -9.86 5.00
CA SER A 61 9.69 -10.97 4.93
C SER A 61 8.40 -10.49 4.27
N LEU A 62 7.50 -11.44 3.95
CA LEU A 62 6.17 -11.16 3.45
C LEU A 62 5.37 -10.25 4.42
N ASP A 63 5.38 -10.58 5.72
CA ASP A 63 4.66 -9.81 6.74
C ASP A 63 5.26 -8.42 6.95
N ALA A 64 6.59 -8.29 6.92
CA ALA A 64 7.25 -6.99 6.97
C ALA A 64 6.89 -6.13 5.75
N GLY A 65 6.79 -6.77 4.58
CA GLY A 65 6.29 -6.12 3.36
C GLY A 65 4.85 -5.65 3.49
N ALA A 66 3.95 -6.47 4.03
CA ALA A 66 2.55 -6.11 4.24
C ALA A 66 2.39 -4.95 5.23
N GLY A 67 3.17 -4.96 6.32
CA GLY A 67 3.21 -3.86 7.28
C GLY A 67 3.76 -2.56 6.68
N TRP A 68 4.82 -2.66 5.86
CA TRP A 68 5.36 -1.53 5.12
C TRP A 68 4.33 -0.96 4.11
N ALA A 69 3.70 -1.82 3.31
CA ALA A 69 2.72 -1.45 2.30
C ALA A 69 1.48 -0.79 2.91
N THR A 70 0.99 -1.30 4.05
CA THR A 70 -0.12 -0.69 4.79
C THR A 70 0.23 0.73 5.22
N ARG A 71 1.42 0.92 5.79
CA ARG A 71 1.90 2.26 6.19
C ARG A 71 2.04 3.19 4.99
N TRP A 72 2.67 2.70 3.92
CA TRP A 72 2.86 3.43 2.67
C TRP A 72 1.51 3.93 2.11
N MET A 73 0.49 3.09 2.14
CA MET A 73 -0.88 3.41 1.68
C MET A 73 -1.53 4.46 2.59
N LEU A 74 -1.47 4.29 3.91
CA LEU A 74 -2.09 5.23 4.86
C LEU A 74 -1.48 6.64 4.76
N GLU A 75 -0.15 6.73 4.63
CA GLU A 75 0.55 8.00 4.43
C GLU A 75 0.05 8.73 3.17
N ARG A 76 -0.19 7.99 2.08
CA ARG A 76 -0.64 8.54 0.80
C ARG A 76 -2.11 8.92 0.81
N GLN A 77 -2.96 8.10 1.43
CA GLN A 77 -4.36 8.43 1.64
C GLN A 77 -4.47 9.72 2.46
N ALA A 78 -3.72 9.85 3.55
CA ALA A 78 -3.70 11.06 4.37
C ALA A 78 -3.22 12.29 3.58
N ALA A 79 -2.19 12.14 2.74
CA ALA A 79 -1.71 13.23 1.87
C ALA A 79 -2.76 13.65 0.84
N LEU A 80 -3.45 12.69 0.21
CA LEU A 80 -4.51 12.97 -0.76
C LEU A 80 -5.71 13.67 -0.10
N ILE A 81 -6.15 13.21 1.07
CA ILE A 81 -7.23 13.85 1.83
C ILE A 81 -6.90 15.32 2.12
N ARG A 82 -5.66 15.62 2.55
CA ARG A 82 -5.21 17.01 2.80
C ARG A 82 -5.28 17.86 1.53
N VAL A 83 -4.75 17.35 0.41
CA VAL A 83 -4.76 18.06 -0.86
C VAL A 83 -6.19 18.32 -1.35
N VAL A 84 -7.12 17.38 -1.19
CA VAL A 84 -8.53 17.57 -1.56
C VAL A 84 -9.21 18.60 -0.65
N ALA A 85 -8.93 18.57 0.66
CA ALA A 85 -9.46 19.55 1.60
C ALA A 85 -8.97 20.98 1.28
N GLU A 86 -7.72 21.13 0.85
CA GLU A 86 -7.14 22.41 0.41
C GLU A 86 -7.66 22.88 -0.95
N GLN A 87 -8.12 21.96 -1.82
CA GLN A 87 -8.64 22.27 -3.15
C GLN A 87 -10.13 22.62 -3.18
N THR A 88 -10.88 22.37 -2.12
CA THR A 88 -12.30 22.74 -2.05
C THR A 88 -12.39 24.26 -1.90
N PRO A 89 -12.82 25.03 -2.93
CA PRO A 89 -13.11 26.43 -2.73
C PRO A 89 -14.28 26.50 -1.74
N LEU A 90 -14.23 27.43 -0.78
CA LEU A 90 -15.42 27.84 -0.05
C LEU A 90 -16.52 28.09 -1.09
N ALA A 91 -17.54 27.23 -1.10
CA ALA A 91 -18.73 27.44 -1.90
C ALA A 91 -19.21 28.86 -1.60
N SER A 92 -19.10 29.73 -2.60
CA SER A 92 -19.61 31.11 -2.58
C SER A 92 -21.09 31.10 -2.90
#